data_AF-A0A969PTP7-F1
#
_entry.id   AF-A0A969PTP7-F1
#
_cell.length_a   1.000
_cell.length_b   1.000
_cell.length_c   1.000
_cell.angle_alpha   90.00
_cell.angle_beta   90.00
_cell.angle_gamma   90.00
#
_symmetry.space_group_name_H-M   'P 1'
#
loop_
_entity.id
_entity.type
_entity.pdbx_description
1 polymer ?
#
loop_
_entity_poly.entity_id
_entity_poly.type
_entity_poly.pdbx_seq_one_letter_code
_entity_poly.pdbx_strand_id
1 'polypeptide(L)'
;MSISAKNDFRQKNQKNNSRQERFIDLSIYLLIIIVALFIYGYRFPSSNNLVEVPPVFTLLDSELYQKDFFVLESLKKTPRYYYQYLIYFLSQTGFGVARTYFLCYLLSFASFILGLYWLGQKVGRSKLSGSALVFLGLFTVDGTVGYVSLFRNEPIPAIFAMGLAIWGIYFCFDKRWNLGYFLFGLAALLQFLIGILPGILIFPWLAIEAKKAKSIWKAISPLLILVILALIIYLPMVLSGNLGGDAIDNREFIEIYGYLRHPHHIIPFVFSS
;
A
#
# COMPACT_ATOMS: atom_id res chain seq x y z
N MET A 1 -3.66 -21.65 -55.52
CA MET A 1 -3.46 -21.31 -54.08
C MET A 1 -4.81 -20.90 -53.52
N SER A 2 -5.41 -21.71 -52.63
CA SER A 2 -6.81 -21.54 -52.21
C SER A 2 -7.01 -20.27 -51.36
N ILE A 3 -8.22 -19.71 -51.38
CA ILE A 3 -8.63 -18.55 -50.57
C ILE A 3 -8.39 -18.78 -49.07
N SER A 4 -8.46 -20.04 -48.62
CA SER A 4 -8.15 -20.46 -47.25
C SER A 4 -6.68 -20.17 -46.85
N ALA A 5 -5.70 -20.44 -47.72
CA ALA A 5 -4.29 -20.17 -47.41
C ALA A 5 -3.95 -18.67 -47.29
N LYS A 6 -4.67 -17.80 -48.03
CA LYS A 6 -4.52 -16.33 -47.91
C LYS A 6 -5.12 -15.79 -46.61
N ASN A 7 -6.21 -16.37 -46.14
CA ASN A 7 -6.87 -15.95 -44.90
C ASN A 7 -6.06 -16.36 -43.65
N ASP A 8 -5.49 -17.57 -43.65
CA ASP A 8 -4.61 -18.03 -42.56
C ASP A 8 -3.35 -17.18 -42.44
N PHE A 9 -2.76 -16.79 -43.58
CA PHE A 9 -1.58 -15.91 -43.58
C PHE A 9 -1.89 -14.51 -43.04
N ARG A 10 -3.05 -13.92 -43.42
CA ARG A 10 -3.48 -12.62 -42.89
C ARG A 10 -3.78 -12.65 -41.39
N GLN A 11 -4.46 -13.69 -40.90
CA GLN A 11 -4.72 -13.84 -39.46
C GLN A 11 -3.43 -14.03 -38.66
N LYS A 12 -2.49 -14.82 -39.19
CA LYS A 12 -1.17 -15.02 -38.56
C LYS A 12 -0.36 -13.72 -38.49
N ASN A 13 -0.40 -12.90 -39.53
CA ASN A 13 0.27 -11.59 -39.54
C ASN A 13 -0.39 -10.58 -38.57
N GLN A 14 -1.72 -10.51 -38.51
CA GLN A 14 -2.42 -9.64 -37.54
C GLN A 14 -2.14 -10.05 -36.09
N LYS A 15 -2.08 -11.37 -35.81
CA LYS A 15 -1.73 -11.88 -34.48
C LYS A 15 -0.28 -11.57 -34.11
N ASN A 16 0.65 -11.64 -35.06
CA ASN A 16 2.05 -11.28 -34.82
C ASN A 16 2.23 -9.78 -34.55
N ASN A 17 1.58 -8.92 -35.35
CA ASN A 17 1.64 -7.46 -35.14
C ASN A 17 1.08 -7.05 -33.77
N SER A 18 -0.09 -7.57 -33.39
CA SER A 18 -0.68 -7.25 -32.07
C SER A 18 0.16 -7.76 -30.88
N ARG A 19 0.91 -8.85 -31.06
CA ARG A 19 1.84 -9.35 -30.04
C ARG A 19 3.07 -8.44 -29.93
N GLN A 20 3.62 -8.02 -31.06
CA GLN A 20 4.78 -7.13 -31.12
C GLN A 20 4.47 -5.76 -30.51
N GLU A 21 3.30 -5.18 -30.81
CA GLU A 21 2.83 -3.93 -30.20
C GLU A 21 2.74 -4.03 -28.68
N ARG A 22 2.17 -5.12 -28.15
CA ARG A 22 2.10 -5.36 -26.69
C ARG A 22 3.47 -5.45 -26.04
N PHE A 23 4.45 -6.07 -26.70
CA PHE A 23 5.81 -6.14 -26.17
C PHE A 23 6.47 -4.76 -26.10
N ILE A 24 6.31 -3.95 -27.16
CA ILE A 24 6.84 -2.58 -27.20
C ILE A 24 6.21 -1.75 -26.07
N ASP A 25 4.89 -1.81 -25.90
CA ASP A 25 4.19 -1.10 -24.83
C ASP A 25 4.69 -1.52 -23.43
N LEU A 26 4.83 -2.83 -23.18
CA LEU A 26 5.36 -3.34 -21.92
C LEU A 26 6.79 -2.86 -21.64
N SER A 27 7.65 -2.88 -22.67
CA SER A 27 9.03 -2.37 -22.55
C SER A 27 9.05 -0.88 -22.22
N ILE A 28 8.16 -0.09 -22.83
CA ILE A 28 8.03 1.35 -22.54
C ILE A 28 7.56 1.57 -21.11
N TYR A 29 6.53 0.85 -20.63
CA TYR A 29 6.07 0.98 -19.24
C TYR A 29 7.17 0.59 -18.25
N LEU A 30 7.90 -0.50 -18.52
CA LEU A 30 9.02 -0.92 -17.69
C LEU A 30 10.11 0.15 -17.64
N LEU A 31 10.49 0.71 -18.79
CA LEU A 31 11.47 1.78 -18.89
C LEU A 31 11.04 3.00 -18.08
N ILE A 32 9.78 3.43 -18.21
CA ILE A 32 9.23 4.56 -17.45
C ILE A 32 9.28 4.28 -15.95
N ILE A 33 8.89 3.09 -15.51
CA ILE A 33 8.92 2.73 -14.08
C ILE A 33 10.36 2.73 -13.55
N ILE A 34 11.32 2.19 -14.32
CA ILE A 34 12.74 2.17 -13.93
C ILE A 34 13.29 3.60 -13.86
N VAL A 35 13.08 4.41 -14.89
CA VAL A 35 13.54 5.81 -14.92
C VAL A 35 12.89 6.62 -13.80
N ALA A 36 11.59 6.47 -13.59
CA ALA A 36 10.88 7.11 -12.50
C ALA A 36 11.45 6.68 -11.14
N LEU A 37 11.77 5.39 -10.94
CA LEU A 37 12.39 4.90 -9.72
C LEU A 37 13.77 5.51 -9.48
N PHE A 38 14.59 5.67 -10.52
CA PHE A 38 15.91 6.30 -10.39
C PHE A 38 15.81 7.79 -10.05
N ILE A 39 14.85 8.50 -10.64
CA ILE A 39 14.61 9.92 -10.34
C ILE A 39 14.03 10.08 -8.93
N TYR A 40 13.04 9.25 -8.59
CA TYR A 40 12.31 9.30 -7.33
C TYR A 40 13.15 8.82 -6.14
N GLY A 41 13.99 7.82 -6.39
CA GLY A 41 14.86 7.20 -5.42
C GLY A 41 14.20 6.09 -4.60
N TYR A 42 15.07 5.36 -3.94
CA TYR A 42 14.75 4.35 -2.93
C TYR A 42 15.77 4.50 -1.80
N ARG A 43 15.31 4.56 -0.56
CA ARG A 43 16.16 4.74 0.62
C ARG A 43 15.87 3.68 1.66
N PHE A 44 16.85 2.81 1.90
CA PHE A 44 16.75 1.75 2.91
C PHE A 44 18.09 1.49 3.61
N PRO A 45 18.09 1.32 4.95
CA PRO A 45 17.02 1.72 5.87
C PRO A 45 17.00 3.25 6.06
N SER A 46 15.83 3.86 6.31
CA SER A 46 15.75 5.31 6.57
C SER A 46 14.48 5.74 7.32
N SER A 47 14.56 6.83 8.09
CA SER A 47 13.45 7.49 8.79
C SER A 47 12.49 6.50 9.48
N ASN A 48 11.23 6.41 9.02
CA ASN A 48 10.20 5.55 9.60
C ASN A 48 10.41 4.07 9.32
N ASN A 49 11.27 3.70 8.36
CA ASN A 49 11.62 2.31 8.14
C ASN A 49 12.61 1.80 9.23
N LEU A 50 13.34 2.68 9.92
CA LEU A 50 14.25 2.28 11.01
C LEU A 50 13.54 1.62 12.19
N VAL A 51 12.28 1.97 12.44
CA VAL A 51 11.48 1.34 13.50
C VAL A 51 10.81 0.04 13.06
N GLU A 52 10.72 -0.21 11.75
CA GLU A 52 10.01 -1.36 11.18
C GLU A 52 10.96 -2.54 10.89
N VAL A 53 12.25 -2.28 10.69
CA VAL A 53 13.26 -3.29 10.32
C VAL A 53 13.71 -4.17 11.50
N PRO A 54 13.99 -3.64 12.71
CA PRO A 54 14.46 -4.46 13.82
C PRO A 54 13.51 -5.61 14.21
N PRO A 55 12.17 -5.43 14.27
CA PRO A 55 11.24 -6.54 14.51
C PRO A 55 11.38 -7.67 13.47
N VAL A 56 11.60 -7.35 12.20
CA VAL A 56 11.83 -8.35 11.15
C VAL A 56 13.15 -9.10 11.38
N PHE A 57 14.21 -8.41 11.82
CA PHE A 57 15.46 -9.06 12.18
C PHE A 57 15.30 -9.98 13.40
N THR A 58 14.57 -9.57 14.43
CA THR A 58 14.29 -10.44 15.59
C THR A 58 13.45 -11.67 15.21
N LEU A 59 12.56 -11.57 14.23
CA LEU A 59 11.84 -12.74 13.70
C LEU A 59 12.77 -13.73 12.99
N LEU A 60 13.82 -13.23 12.31
CA LEU A 60 14.81 -14.07 11.62
C LEU A 60 15.85 -14.67 12.58
N ASP A 61 16.21 -13.92 13.63
CA ASP A 61 17.15 -14.32 14.66
C ASP A 61 16.68 -13.79 16.03
N SER A 62 16.16 -14.70 16.85
CA SER A 62 15.62 -14.38 18.18
C SER A 62 16.68 -13.95 19.19
N GLU A 63 17.97 -14.07 18.89
CA GLU A 63 19.05 -13.55 19.73
C GLU A 63 19.24 -12.03 19.57
N LEU A 64 18.73 -11.45 18.48
CA LEU A 64 18.78 -10.02 18.24
C LEU A 64 17.70 -9.27 19.03
N TYR A 65 18.12 -8.19 19.69
CA TYR A 65 17.23 -7.24 20.40
C TYR A 65 16.45 -7.83 21.58
N GLN A 66 16.95 -8.89 22.23
CA GLN A 66 16.30 -9.54 23.39
C GLN A 66 15.98 -8.61 24.57
N LYS A 67 16.63 -7.45 24.66
CA LYS A 67 16.43 -6.46 25.73
C LYS A 67 15.82 -5.15 25.22
N ASP A 68 15.45 -5.08 23.96
CA ASP A 68 14.82 -3.90 23.39
C ASP A 68 13.30 -4.00 23.55
N PHE A 69 12.77 -3.24 24.52
CA PHE A 69 11.34 -3.20 24.81
C PHE A 69 10.51 -2.85 23.56
N PHE A 70 10.93 -1.87 22.76
CA PHE A 70 10.16 -1.43 21.61
C PHE A 70 10.07 -2.52 20.54
N VAL A 71 11.17 -3.22 20.28
CA VAL A 71 11.20 -4.32 19.32
C VAL A 71 10.30 -5.46 19.79
N LEU A 72 10.41 -5.87 21.06
CA LEU A 72 9.60 -6.96 21.61
C LEU A 72 8.10 -6.63 21.64
N GLU A 73 7.72 -5.41 22.00
CA GLU A 73 6.32 -4.96 21.92
C GLU A 73 5.81 -4.95 20.48
N SER A 74 6.66 -4.57 19.52
CA SER A 74 6.31 -4.54 18.10
C SER A 74 6.10 -5.92 17.49
N LEU A 75 6.60 -6.99 18.11
CA LEU A 75 6.36 -8.40 17.71
C LEU A 75 5.00 -8.93 18.17
N LYS A 76 4.33 -8.25 19.11
CA LYS A 76 2.97 -8.63 19.50
C LYS A 76 2.01 -8.42 18.32
N LYS A 77 0.80 -8.95 18.44
CA LYS A 77 -0.27 -8.77 17.45
C LYS A 77 -0.71 -7.31 17.41
N THR A 78 -0.02 -6.51 16.60
CA THR A 78 -0.30 -5.09 16.34
C THR A 78 -0.80 -4.93 14.90
N PRO A 79 -1.24 -3.72 14.47
CA PRO A 79 -1.59 -3.49 13.07
C PRO A 79 -0.42 -3.72 12.08
N ARG A 80 0.84 -3.78 12.58
CA ARG A 80 2.03 -4.07 11.78
C ARG A 80 2.30 -5.55 11.56
N TYR A 81 1.64 -6.41 12.33
CA TYR A 81 1.93 -7.84 12.39
C TYR A 81 2.00 -8.50 11.00
N TYR A 82 0.96 -8.36 10.18
CA TYR A 82 0.92 -9.01 8.86
C TYR A 82 1.98 -8.49 7.89
N TYR A 83 2.28 -7.19 7.94
CA TYR A 83 3.36 -6.60 7.15
C TYR A 83 4.73 -7.16 7.57
N GLN A 84 5.01 -7.25 8.88
CA GLN A 84 6.29 -7.78 9.38
C GLN A 84 6.47 -9.24 8.96
N TYR A 85 5.42 -10.06 9.11
CA TYR A 85 5.45 -11.45 8.69
C TYR A 85 5.58 -11.63 7.18
N LEU A 86 4.96 -10.76 6.36
CA LEU A 86 5.16 -10.77 4.91
C LEU A 86 6.64 -10.61 4.56
N ILE A 87 7.31 -9.63 5.16
CA ILE A 87 8.74 -9.38 4.90
C ILE A 87 9.62 -10.49 5.47
N TYR A 88 9.31 -11.00 6.65
CA TYR A 88 9.99 -12.15 7.25
C TYR A 88 9.94 -13.38 6.32
N PHE A 89 8.74 -13.81 5.91
CA PHE A 89 8.58 -15.00 5.06
C PHE A 89 9.28 -14.85 3.71
N LEU A 90 9.19 -13.67 3.08
CA LEU A 90 9.90 -13.41 1.83
C LEU A 90 11.41 -13.38 2.02
N SER A 91 11.91 -12.87 3.14
CA SER A 91 13.35 -12.82 3.43
C SER A 91 13.95 -14.21 3.67
N GLN A 92 13.16 -15.16 4.16
CA GLN A 92 13.58 -16.56 4.34
C GLN A 92 13.82 -17.31 3.02
N THR A 93 13.35 -16.78 1.88
CA THR A 93 13.59 -17.39 0.56
C THR A 93 15.04 -17.23 0.06
N GLY A 94 15.92 -16.60 0.84
CA GLY A 94 17.34 -16.44 0.54
C GLY A 94 17.73 -15.08 -0.04
N PHE A 95 16.78 -14.17 -0.27
CA PHE A 95 17.07 -12.82 -0.78
C PHE A 95 17.68 -11.90 0.28
N GLY A 96 17.46 -12.17 1.57
CA GLY A 96 17.84 -11.29 2.68
C GLY A 96 16.97 -10.04 2.78
N VAL A 97 16.96 -9.41 3.95
CA VAL A 97 15.99 -8.35 4.31
C VAL A 97 16.01 -7.17 3.35
N ALA A 98 17.19 -6.63 3.02
CA ALA A 98 17.31 -5.45 2.16
C ALA A 98 16.74 -5.68 0.74
N ARG A 99 17.01 -6.85 0.15
CA ARG A 99 16.49 -7.17 -1.20
C ARG A 99 14.99 -7.42 -1.17
N THR A 100 14.47 -8.07 -0.12
CA THR A 100 13.03 -8.22 0.09
C THR A 100 12.33 -6.86 0.11
N TYR A 101 12.84 -5.93 0.93
CA TYR A 101 12.30 -4.57 1.00
C TYR A 101 12.33 -3.85 -0.35
N PHE A 102 13.44 -3.96 -1.08
CA PHE A 102 13.56 -3.36 -2.40
C PHE A 102 12.57 -3.97 -3.40
N LEU A 103 12.41 -5.30 -3.43
CA LEU A 103 11.47 -5.97 -4.32
C LEU A 103 10.02 -5.60 -4.00
N CYS A 104 9.63 -5.62 -2.73
CA CYS A 104 8.30 -5.19 -2.30
C CYS A 104 8.06 -3.72 -2.69
N TYR A 105 9.04 -2.85 -2.44
CA TYR A 105 8.97 -1.45 -2.82
C TYR A 105 8.81 -1.26 -4.33
N LEU A 106 9.62 -1.94 -5.14
CA LEU A 106 9.56 -1.89 -6.59
C LEU A 106 8.20 -2.32 -7.11
N LEU A 107 7.65 -3.42 -6.57
CA LEU A 107 6.32 -3.91 -6.94
C LEU A 107 5.23 -2.91 -6.56
N SER A 108 5.31 -2.33 -5.36
CA SER A 108 4.34 -1.32 -4.90
C SER A 108 4.45 -0.02 -5.69
N PHE A 109 5.66 0.42 -6.05
CA PHE A 109 5.91 1.60 -6.87
C PHE A 109 5.39 1.42 -8.30
N ALA A 110 5.70 0.28 -8.92
CA ALA A 110 5.16 -0.09 -10.23
C ALA A 110 3.62 -0.15 -10.19
N SER A 111 3.06 -0.79 -9.15
CA SER A 111 1.62 -0.89 -8.94
C SER A 111 0.96 0.47 -8.77
N PHE A 112 1.59 1.38 -8.02
CA PHE A 112 1.15 2.76 -7.82
C PHE A 112 1.11 3.54 -9.15
N ILE A 113 2.22 3.54 -9.90
CA ILE A 113 2.30 4.24 -11.20
C ILE A 113 1.26 3.70 -12.18
N LEU A 114 1.18 2.38 -12.35
CA LEU A 114 0.24 1.77 -13.28
C LEU A 114 -1.21 2.02 -12.82
N GLY A 115 -1.49 1.89 -11.53
CA GLY A 115 -2.80 2.15 -10.96
C GLY A 115 -3.26 3.59 -11.22
N LEU A 116 -2.41 4.59 -10.98
CA LEU A 116 -2.70 6.00 -11.28
C LEU A 116 -2.90 6.22 -12.77
N TYR A 117 -2.04 5.65 -13.62
CA TYR A 117 -2.15 5.79 -15.06
C TYR A 117 -3.51 5.29 -15.58
N TRP A 118 -3.90 4.07 -15.18
CA TRP A 118 -5.17 3.47 -15.60
C TRP A 118 -6.38 4.19 -15.00
N LEU A 119 -6.30 4.61 -13.73
CA LEU A 119 -7.35 5.41 -13.09
C LEU A 119 -7.53 6.76 -13.80
N GLY A 120 -6.44 7.48 -14.07
CA GLY A 120 -6.47 8.77 -14.74
C GLY A 120 -6.99 8.65 -16.19
N GLN A 121 -6.60 7.60 -16.91
CA GLN A 121 -7.17 7.30 -18.23
C GLN A 121 -8.66 6.99 -18.15
N LYS A 122 -9.10 6.26 -17.12
CA LYS A 122 -10.52 5.92 -16.94
C LYS A 122 -11.37 7.16 -16.71
N VAL A 123 -10.91 8.05 -15.82
CA VAL A 123 -11.64 9.27 -15.44
C VAL A 123 -11.61 10.30 -16.56
N GLY A 124 -10.43 10.61 -17.11
CA GLY A 124 -10.27 11.65 -18.14
C GLY A 124 -10.35 11.17 -19.59
N ARG A 125 -10.61 9.87 -19.81
CA ARG A 125 -10.78 9.23 -21.14
C ARG A 125 -9.65 9.49 -22.13
N SER A 126 -8.43 9.75 -21.64
CA SER A 126 -7.28 10.08 -22.47
C SER A 126 -5.98 9.61 -21.83
N LYS A 127 -5.01 9.21 -22.66
CA LYS A 127 -3.65 8.84 -22.21
C LYS A 127 -2.99 9.99 -21.43
N LEU A 128 -3.22 11.23 -21.88
CA LEU A 128 -2.71 12.43 -21.23
C LEU A 128 -3.21 12.57 -19.78
N SER A 129 -4.49 12.31 -19.52
CA SER A 129 -5.05 12.33 -18.16
C SER A 129 -4.38 11.28 -17.26
N GLY A 130 -4.13 10.08 -17.78
CA GLY A 130 -3.37 9.05 -17.07
C GLY A 130 -1.95 9.51 -16.72
N SER A 131 -1.22 10.03 -17.71
CA SER A 131 0.15 10.54 -17.51
C SER A 131 0.19 11.72 -16.56
N ALA A 132 -0.76 12.64 -16.64
CA ALA A 132 -0.89 13.78 -15.74
C ALA A 132 -1.13 13.32 -14.29
N LEU A 133 -1.99 12.31 -14.08
CA LEU A 133 -2.25 11.80 -12.74
C LEU A 133 -1.02 11.08 -12.14
N VAL A 134 -0.26 10.32 -12.94
CA VAL A 134 1.03 9.75 -12.52
C VAL A 134 2.01 10.85 -12.14
N PHE A 135 2.16 11.85 -13.01
CA PHE A 135 3.05 12.98 -12.77
C PHE A 135 2.69 13.69 -11.48
N LEU A 136 1.41 14.04 -11.27
CA LEU A 136 0.95 14.68 -10.04
C LEU A 136 1.20 13.78 -8.82
N GLY A 137 0.86 12.49 -8.90
CA GLY A 137 1.06 11.56 -7.78
C GLY A 137 2.52 11.38 -7.36
N LEU A 138 3.46 11.49 -8.29
CA LEU A 138 4.90 11.46 -8.01
C LEU A 138 5.46 12.83 -7.63
N PHE A 139 4.92 13.93 -8.18
CA PHE A 139 5.42 15.28 -7.95
C PHE A 139 4.91 15.91 -6.66
N THR A 140 3.82 15.42 -6.06
CA THR A 140 3.38 15.80 -4.69
C THR A 140 4.38 15.43 -3.58
N VAL A 141 5.60 15.04 -3.93
CA VAL A 141 6.57 14.46 -3.01
C VAL A 141 7.46 15.52 -2.35
N ASP A 142 7.55 16.71 -2.95
CA ASP A 142 8.13 17.90 -2.31
C ASP A 142 7.12 19.06 -2.14
N GLY A 143 5.92 18.94 -2.73
CA GLY A 143 4.88 19.97 -2.71
C GLY A 143 3.86 19.75 -1.59
N THR A 144 3.68 20.75 -0.72
CA THR A 144 2.71 20.80 0.37
C THR A 144 1.26 20.76 -0.13
N VAL A 145 0.73 19.59 -0.46
CA VAL A 145 -0.71 19.34 -0.32
C VAL A 145 -0.91 18.82 1.11
N GLY A 146 -0.90 19.75 2.07
CA GLY A 146 -1.15 19.47 3.48
C GLY A 146 -0.05 18.70 4.22
N TYR A 147 1.23 18.82 3.84
CA TYR A 147 2.38 18.12 4.44
C TYR A 147 2.36 16.57 4.32
N VAL A 148 1.48 16.00 3.49
CA VAL A 148 1.38 14.55 3.31
C VAL A 148 1.89 14.13 1.94
N SER A 149 3.01 13.40 1.92
CA SER A 149 3.47 12.74 0.70
C SER A 149 2.58 11.54 0.37
N LEU A 150 1.97 11.51 -0.83
CA LEU A 150 1.13 10.39 -1.29
C LEU A 150 1.91 9.08 -1.42
N PHE A 151 3.17 9.19 -1.83
CA PHE A 151 4.14 8.10 -1.86
C PHE A 151 5.44 8.64 -1.25
N ARG A 152 6.27 7.76 -0.71
CA ARG A 152 7.56 8.11 -0.08
C ARG A 152 8.63 7.18 -0.63
N ASN A 153 9.87 7.65 -0.66
CA ASN A 153 11.02 6.85 -1.10
C ASN A 153 11.50 5.80 -0.08
N GLU A 154 10.77 5.67 1.03
CA GLU A 154 11.05 4.78 2.15
C GLU A 154 10.11 3.56 2.07
N PRO A 155 10.61 2.33 2.18
CA PRO A 155 9.78 1.13 2.05
C PRO A 155 9.05 0.82 3.36
N ILE A 156 8.06 1.65 3.69
CA ILE A 156 7.21 1.51 4.87
C ILE A 156 5.87 0.85 4.52
N PRO A 157 5.11 0.32 5.50
CA PRO A 157 3.90 -0.44 5.21
C PRO A 157 2.83 0.35 4.44
N ALA A 158 2.75 1.66 4.68
CA ALA A 158 1.85 2.55 3.96
C ALA A 158 2.12 2.58 2.46
N ILE A 159 3.39 2.49 2.05
CA ILE A 159 3.79 2.47 0.64
C ILE A 159 3.36 1.17 -0.03
N PHE A 160 3.47 0.05 0.69
CA PHE A 160 3.04 -1.23 0.15
C PHE A 160 1.53 -1.31 0.00
N ALA A 161 0.79 -0.75 0.96
CA ALA A 161 -0.66 -0.65 0.92
C ALA A 161 -1.18 0.29 -0.18
N MET A 162 -0.46 1.38 -0.47
CA MET A 162 -0.93 2.41 -1.42
C MET A 162 -1.13 1.86 -2.84
N GLY A 163 -0.23 0.99 -3.31
CA GLY A 163 -0.38 0.34 -4.61
C GLY A 163 -1.70 -0.44 -4.71
N LEU A 164 -2.03 -1.22 -3.67
CA LEU A 164 -3.30 -1.97 -3.61
C LEU A 164 -4.52 -1.05 -3.53
N ALA A 165 -4.44 0.02 -2.72
CA ALA A 165 -5.54 0.96 -2.54
C ALA A 165 -5.92 1.66 -3.86
N ILE A 166 -4.95 2.05 -4.69
CA ILE A 166 -5.23 2.69 -5.98
C ILE A 166 -5.95 1.74 -6.94
N TRP A 167 -5.54 0.48 -6.99
CA TRP A 167 -6.27 -0.53 -7.76
C TRP A 167 -7.68 -0.78 -7.19
N GLY A 168 -7.84 -0.69 -5.87
CA GLY A 168 -9.14 -0.71 -5.22
C GLY A 168 -10.06 0.39 -5.75
N ILE A 169 -9.56 1.63 -5.79
CA ILE A 169 -10.26 2.78 -6.36
C ILE A 169 -10.57 2.54 -7.84
N TYR A 170 -9.59 2.12 -8.64
CA TYR A 170 -9.75 1.82 -10.06
C TYR A 170 -10.91 0.83 -10.31
N PHE A 171 -10.98 -0.27 -9.55
CA PHE A 171 -12.06 -1.25 -9.74
C PHE A 171 -13.43 -0.74 -9.24
N CYS A 172 -13.47 0.14 -8.26
CA CYS A 172 -14.70 0.85 -7.90
C CYS A 172 -15.22 1.72 -9.05
N PHE A 173 -14.34 2.40 -9.80
CA PHE A 173 -14.72 3.13 -11.03
C PHE A 173 -15.24 2.21 -12.15
N ASP A 174 -14.76 0.97 -12.20
CA ASP A 174 -15.29 -0.09 -13.07
C ASP A 174 -16.57 -0.76 -12.54
N LYS A 175 -17.13 -0.27 -11.42
CA LYS A 175 -18.28 -0.87 -10.71
C LYS A 175 -18.04 -2.32 -10.26
N ARG A 176 -16.79 -2.75 -10.18
CA ARG A 176 -16.36 -4.06 -9.67
C ARG A 176 -16.15 -3.97 -8.15
N TRP A 177 -17.21 -3.61 -7.44
CA TRP A 177 -17.20 -3.24 -6.02
C TRP A 177 -16.53 -4.28 -5.11
N ASN A 178 -16.87 -5.56 -5.27
CA ASN A 178 -16.28 -6.64 -4.46
C ASN A 178 -14.76 -6.71 -4.61
N LEU A 179 -14.25 -6.56 -5.83
CA LEU A 179 -12.81 -6.56 -6.06
C LEU A 179 -12.14 -5.31 -5.51
N GLY A 180 -12.79 -4.15 -5.65
CA GLY A 180 -12.30 -2.90 -5.07
C GLY A 180 -12.14 -2.99 -3.54
N TYR A 181 -13.19 -3.45 -2.86
CA TYR A 181 -13.20 -3.62 -1.40
C TYR A 181 -12.29 -4.74 -0.91
N PHE A 182 -12.10 -5.81 -1.71
CA PHE A 182 -11.09 -6.82 -1.43
C PHE A 182 -9.68 -6.23 -1.42
N LEU A 183 -9.34 -5.38 -2.39
CA LEU A 183 -8.03 -4.71 -2.42
C LEU A 183 -7.86 -3.69 -1.29
N PHE A 184 -8.93 -2.98 -0.91
CA PHE A 184 -8.91 -2.14 0.30
C PHE A 184 -8.66 -2.95 1.56
N GLY A 185 -9.29 -4.12 1.71
CA GLY A 185 -9.03 -5.00 2.83
C GLY A 185 -7.61 -5.59 2.82
N LEU A 186 -7.08 -5.99 1.66
CA LEU A 186 -5.67 -6.42 1.54
C LEU A 186 -4.70 -5.29 1.88
N ALA A 187 -4.98 -4.06 1.43
CA ALA A 187 -4.22 -2.88 1.81
C ALA A 187 -4.28 -2.65 3.33
N ALA A 188 -5.41 -2.90 3.97
CA ALA A 188 -5.58 -2.76 5.41
C ALA A 188 -4.69 -3.75 6.19
N LEU A 189 -4.47 -4.96 5.66
CA LEU A 189 -3.54 -5.93 6.28
C LEU A 189 -2.10 -5.39 6.34
N LEU A 190 -1.70 -4.56 5.38
CA LEU A 190 -0.37 -3.95 5.35
C LEU A 190 -0.32 -2.64 6.14
N GLN A 191 -1.33 -1.79 5.95
CA GLN A 191 -1.49 -0.53 6.66
C GLN A 191 -2.98 -0.24 6.85
N PHE A 192 -3.47 -0.48 8.07
CA PHE A 192 -4.89 -0.44 8.42
C PHE A 192 -5.61 0.79 7.86
N LEU A 193 -5.10 1.99 8.16
CA LEU A 193 -5.76 3.23 7.77
C LEU A 193 -5.80 3.45 6.24
N ILE A 194 -4.73 3.06 5.52
CA ILE A 194 -4.64 3.23 4.06
C ILE A 194 -5.61 2.30 3.33
N GLY A 195 -5.93 1.14 3.90
CA GLY A 195 -6.96 0.25 3.36
C GLY A 195 -8.38 0.66 3.73
N ILE A 196 -8.63 0.92 5.02
CA ILE A 196 -9.99 1.18 5.52
C ILE A 196 -10.55 2.51 5.04
N LEU A 197 -9.76 3.58 5.10
CA LEU A 197 -10.22 4.93 4.78
C LEU A 197 -10.82 5.06 3.36
N PRO A 198 -10.15 4.64 2.27
CA PRO A 198 -10.74 4.72 0.93
C PRO A 198 -12.00 3.85 0.79
N GLY A 199 -12.06 2.69 1.46
CA GLY A 199 -13.27 1.85 1.48
C GLY A 199 -14.48 2.54 2.12
N ILE A 200 -14.27 3.30 3.20
CA ILE A 200 -15.30 4.13 3.84
C ILE A 200 -15.66 5.31 2.95
N LEU A 201 -14.67 6.02 2.39
CA LEU A 201 -14.92 7.21 1.56
C LEU A 201 -15.70 6.90 0.28
N ILE A 202 -15.52 5.71 -0.30
CA ILE A 202 -16.25 5.28 -1.51
C ILE A 202 -17.64 4.71 -1.19
N PHE A 203 -17.91 4.36 0.07
CA PHE A 203 -19.17 3.73 0.47
C PHE A 203 -20.43 4.52 0.11
N PRO A 204 -20.50 5.87 0.27
CA PRO A 204 -21.67 6.64 -0.15
C PRO A 204 -21.99 6.47 -1.63
N TRP A 205 -20.96 6.39 -2.48
CA TRP A 205 -21.14 6.17 -3.90
C TRP A 205 -21.65 4.75 -4.20
N LEU A 206 -21.08 3.75 -3.54
CA LEU A 206 -21.56 2.36 -3.60
C LEU A 206 -23.04 2.25 -3.19
N ALA A 207 -23.44 2.92 -2.10
CA ALA A 207 -24.81 2.92 -1.59
C ALA A 207 -25.80 3.52 -2.61
N ILE A 208 -25.42 4.61 -3.30
CA ILE A 208 -26.23 5.20 -4.37
C ILE A 208 -26.41 4.19 -5.52
N GLU A 209 -25.36 3.51 -5.95
CA GLU A 209 -25.43 2.53 -7.05
C GLU A 209 -26.24 1.28 -6.65
N ALA A 210 -26.14 0.82 -5.39
CA ALA A 210 -26.96 -0.27 -4.86
C ALA A 210 -28.45 0.10 -4.83
N LYS A 211 -28.78 1.35 -4.43
CA LYS A 211 -30.15 1.88 -4.46
C LYS A 211 -30.70 1.93 -5.89
N LYS A 212 -29.94 2.47 -6.85
CA LYS A 212 -30.32 2.49 -8.27
C LYS A 212 -30.57 1.09 -8.82
N ALA A 213 -29.73 0.13 -8.43
CA ALA A 213 -29.86 -1.26 -8.84
C ALA A 213 -30.93 -2.06 -8.07
N LYS A 214 -31.62 -1.45 -7.10
CA LYS A 214 -32.60 -2.10 -6.21
C LYS A 214 -32.08 -3.39 -5.57
N SER A 215 -30.79 -3.45 -5.26
CA SER A 215 -30.14 -4.64 -4.72
C SER A 215 -29.20 -4.28 -3.59
N ILE A 216 -29.65 -4.51 -2.35
CA ILE A 216 -28.87 -4.22 -1.14
C ILE A 216 -27.59 -5.07 -1.07
N TRP A 217 -27.62 -6.28 -1.64
CA TRP A 217 -26.46 -7.17 -1.70
C TRP A 217 -25.27 -6.57 -2.44
N LYS A 218 -25.51 -5.66 -3.39
CA LYS A 218 -24.43 -4.92 -4.05
C LYS A 218 -23.65 -4.03 -3.09
N ALA A 219 -24.27 -3.52 -2.03
CA ALA A 219 -23.59 -2.75 -0.98
C ALA A 219 -23.06 -3.62 0.17
N ILE A 220 -23.83 -4.64 0.58
CA ILE A 220 -23.47 -5.52 1.70
C ILE A 220 -22.24 -6.37 1.37
N SER A 221 -22.18 -6.96 0.17
CA SER A 221 -21.09 -7.90 -0.17
C SER A 221 -19.70 -7.24 -0.15
N PRO A 222 -19.46 -6.06 -0.77
CA PRO A 222 -18.17 -5.37 -0.66
C PRO A 222 -17.84 -4.96 0.77
N LEU A 223 -18.83 -4.45 1.51
CA LEU A 223 -18.63 -4.02 2.90
C LEU A 223 -18.25 -5.20 3.79
N LEU A 224 -18.91 -6.34 3.63
CA LEU A 224 -18.62 -7.57 4.36
C LEU A 224 -17.18 -8.05 4.09
N ILE A 225 -16.72 -7.98 2.84
CA ILE A 225 -15.32 -8.30 2.49
C ILE A 225 -14.34 -7.40 3.26
N LEU A 226 -14.58 -6.09 3.27
CA LEU A 226 -13.72 -5.14 3.97
C LEU A 226 -13.73 -5.38 5.49
N VAL A 227 -14.92 -5.60 6.07
CA VAL A 227 -15.08 -5.89 7.50
C VAL A 227 -14.38 -7.18 7.88
N ILE A 228 -14.52 -8.26 7.10
CA ILE A 228 -13.84 -9.54 7.38
C ILE A 228 -12.32 -9.34 7.37
N LEU A 229 -11.77 -8.66 6.36
CA LEU A 229 -10.33 -8.39 6.28
C LEU A 229 -9.85 -7.45 7.39
N ALA A 230 -10.67 -6.49 7.81
CA ALA A 230 -10.37 -5.64 8.97
C ALA A 230 -10.37 -6.43 10.28
N LEU A 231 -11.33 -7.34 10.45
CA LEU A 231 -11.45 -8.21 11.63
C LEU A 231 -10.29 -9.19 11.75
N ILE A 232 -9.71 -9.65 10.64
CA ILE A 232 -8.48 -10.45 10.66
C ILE A 232 -7.35 -9.72 11.40
N ILE A 233 -7.30 -8.39 11.35
CA ILE A 233 -6.31 -7.59 12.08
C ILE A 233 -6.77 -7.30 13.50
N TYR A 234 -8.00 -6.80 13.64
CA TYR A 234 -8.48 -6.25 14.89
C TYR A 234 -8.82 -7.34 15.92
N LEU A 235 -9.39 -8.46 15.50
CA LEU A 235 -9.80 -9.52 16.42
C LEU A 235 -8.60 -10.14 17.15
N PRO A 236 -7.48 -10.50 16.50
CA PRO A 236 -6.32 -10.99 17.22
C PRO A 236 -5.70 -9.94 18.16
N MET A 237 -5.75 -8.64 17.81
CA MET A 237 -5.33 -7.56 18.71
C MET A 237 -6.17 -7.53 19.99
N VAL A 238 -7.51 -7.58 19.86
CA VAL A 238 -8.45 -7.62 21.00
C VAL A 238 -8.17 -8.85 21.88
N LEU A 239 -8.13 -10.03 21.27
CA LEU A 239 -7.96 -11.30 21.99
C LEU A 239 -6.60 -11.42 22.68
N SER A 240 -5.58 -10.75 22.17
CA SER A 240 -4.24 -10.73 22.78
C SER A 240 -4.09 -9.73 23.93
N GLY A 241 -5.14 -8.96 24.25
CA GLY A 241 -5.05 -7.91 25.28
C GLY A 241 -4.27 -6.67 24.83
N ASN A 242 -3.78 -6.61 23.59
CA ASN A 242 -3.02 -5.45 23.10
C ASN A 242 -3.86 -4.16 22.97
N LEU A 243 -5.18 -4.27 23.08
CA LEU A 243 -6.10 -3.13 23.13
C LEU A 243 -6.59 -2.83 24.56
N GLY A 244 -6.48 -3.81 25.46
CA GLY A 244 -6.79 -3.66 26.86
C GLY A 244 -5.51 -3.33 27.60
N GLY A 245 -5.17 -2.05 27.65
CA GLY A 245 -4.22 -1.63 28.67
C GLY A 245 -4.86 -1.89 30.03
N ASP A 246 -4.20 -2.65 30.89
CA ASP A 246 -4.11 -2.22 32.28
C ASP A 246 -3.52 -0.81 32.18
N ALA A 247 -4.42 0.18 32.15
CA ALA A 247 -4.06 1.54 31.81
C ALA A 247 -3.03 1.98 32.85
N ILE A 248 -1.80 2.19 32.39
CA ILE A 248 -0.82 2.99 33.10
C ILE A 248 -1.58 4.24 33.54
N ASP A 249 -1.56 4.57 34.83
CA ASP A 249 -2.34 5.69 35.35
C ASP A 249 -2.06 6.93 34.48
N ASN A 250 -3.07 7.74 34.20
CA ASN A 250 -2.93 8.86 33.27
C ASN A 250 -1.75 9.76 33.67
N ARG A 251 -1.48 9.89 34.97
CA ARG A 251 -0.34 10.61 35.49
C ARG A 251 0.99 9.94 35.13
N GLU A 252 1.12 8.64 35.36
CA GLU A 252 2.31 7.87 35.01
C GLU A 252 2.53 7.82 33.49
N PHE A 253 1.47 7.75 32.69
CA PHE A 253 1.55 7.91 31.23
C PHE A 253 2.06 9.32 30.85
N ILE A 254 1.53 10.39 31.44
CA ILE A 254 1.98 11.76 31.18
C ILE A 254 3.44 11.96 31.61
N GLU A 255 3.85 11.39 32.75
CA GLU A 255 5.22 11.46 33.25
C GLU A 255 6.17 10.71 32.29
N ILE A 256 5.85 9.47 31.90
CA ILE A 256 6.64 8.68 30.94
C ILE A 256 6.66 9.35 29.56
N TYR A 257 5.51 9.74 29.02
CA TYR A 257 5.41 10.33 27.68
C TYR A 257 6.06 11.72 27.61
N GLY A 258 5.83 12.54 28.63
CA GLY A 258 6.38 13.89 28.75
C GLY A 258 7.90 13.90 28.97
N TYR A 259 8.43 13.06 29.87
CA TYR A 259 9.86 13.03 30.15
C TYR A 259 10.67 12.20 29.16
N LEU A 260 10.19 11.02 28.73
CA LEU A 260 11.00 10.10 27.91
C LEU A 260 10.78 10.30 26.40
N ARG A 261 9.59 10.72 25.97
CA ARG A 261 9.27 10.84 24.53
C ARG A 261 9.29 12.27 24.00
N HIS A 262 8.91 13.28 24.79
CA HIS A 262 8.65 14.63 24.26
C HIS A 262 9.07 15.81 25.18
N PRO A 263 10.37 16.05 25.41
CA PRO A 263 10.81 17.41 25.72
C PRO A 263 10.54 18.35 24.53
N HIS A 264 10.82 17.91 23.29
CA HIS A 264 11.01 18.80 22.14
C HIS A 264 9.76 19.05 21.25
N HIS A 265 8.64 18.39 21.50
CA HIS A 265 7.41 18.54 20.69
C HIS A 265 6.20 19.10 21.46
N ILE A 266 6.23 19.13 22.80
CA ILE A 266 5.12 19.63 23.64
C ILE A 266 5.52 20.90 24.38
N ILE A 267 6.78 21.01 24.79
CA ILE A 267 7.33 22.21 25.41
C ILE A 267 8.32 22.79 24.39
N PRO A 268 8.12 24.01 23.87
CA PRO A 268 9.18 24.67 23.13
C PRO A 268 10.34 24.93 24.10
N PHE A 269 11.31 24.02 24.16
CA PHE A 269 12.57 24.27 24.84
C PHE A 269 13.30 25.35 24.06
N VAL A 270 13.24 26.57 24.60
CA VAL A 270 14.21 27.61 24.30
C VAL A 270 15.52 27.12 24.89
N PHE A 271 16.40 26.56 24.05
CA PHE A 271 17.81 26.54 24.39
C PHE A 271 18.29 27.99 24.30
N SER A 272 18.22 28.72 25.41
CA SER A 272 19.04 29.92 25.56
C SER A 272 20.49 29.46 25.63
N SER A 273 21.22 29.75 24.57
CA SER A 273 22.69 29.77 24.53
C SER A 273 23.26 30.62 25.65
#